data_AF-A0A6J1LZY8-F1
#
_entry.id   AF-A0A6J1LZY8-F1
#
_cell.length_a   1.000
_cell.length_b   1.000
_cell.length_c   1.000
_cell.angle_alpha   90.00
_cell.angle_beta   90.00
_cell.angle_gamma   90.00
#
_symmetry.space_group_name_H-M   'P 1'
#
loop_
_entity.id
_entity.type
_entity.pdbx_description
1 polymer ?
#
loop_
_entity_poly.entity_id
_entity_poly.type
_entity_poly.pdbx_seq_one_letter_code
_entity_poly.pdbx_strand_id
1 'polypeptide(L)'
;MDAEQLVIAIKDSEQQIEKNVEQLKRLESQLNDLLSCNDKDDAAALVIPACETEAENTREWERLAKEQEQTLIASKYSLNKCEEHLRYLPSQCASYVGIHENTQLIRVGDMEPKLVACMNVDNELYMIVQRRSDGSVNFNRSWTEYREGFGDLNGEFFIGLNMLHQLTMRRQHKLLILLTDENNWSLKARYNNFVVGGESKGYELKELGTFDGNVGDALSYNKGMKFSTYDNDNDKIRKNCGSTYNGWWHNQCTYCNLNGNYPEHIFWLYRNYRYALKTVVMLIRPVK
;
A
#
# COMPACT_ATOMS: atom_id res chain seq x y z
N MET A 1 2.71 15.82 -10.51
CA MET A 1 1.80 15.71 -9.36
C MET A 1 2.24 14.46 -8.65
N ASP A 2 2.93 14.61 -7.52
CA ASP A 2 3.41 13.46 -6.75
C ASP A 2 2.21 12.73 -6.10
N ALA A 3 2.44 11.52 -5.60
CA ALA A 3 1.35 10.71 -5.04
C ALA A 3 0.75 11.31 -3.76
N GLU A 4 1.50 12.13 -3.03
CA GLU A 4 1.07 12.80 -1.81
C GLU A 4 0.09 13.95 -2.15
N GLN A 5 0.42 14.72 -3.19
CA GLN A 5 -0.45 15.75 -3.78
C GLN A 5 -1.77 15.17 -4.31
N LEU A 6 -1.74 13.96 -4.87
CA LEU A 6 -2.95 13.24 -5.31
C LEU A 6 -3.85 12.86 -4.13
N VAL A 7 -3.29 12.31 -3.05
CA VAL A 7 -4.05 11.94 -1.84
C VAL A 7 -4.65 13.17 -1.16
N ILE A 8 -3.90 14.26 -1.08
CA ILE A 8 -4.38 15.55 -0.53
C ILE A 8 -5.53 16.08 -1.40
N ALA A 9 -5.36 16.10 -2.73
CA ALA A 9 -6.41 16.57 -3.64
C ALA A 9 -7.70 15.73 -3.57
N ILE A 10 -7.59 14.42 -3.35
CA ILE A 10 -8.74 13.53 -3.14
C ILE A 10 -9.47 13.90 -1.84
N LYS A 11 -8.75 14.04 -0.72
CA LYS A 11 -9.33 14.43 0.58
C LYS A 11 -10.02 15.80 0.53
N ASP A 12 -9.38 16.76 -0.10
CA ASP A 12 -9.95 18.11 -0.27
C ASP A 12 -11.25 18.05 -1.09
N SER A 13 -11.27 17.20 -2.12
CA SER A 13 -12.46 16.99 -2.96
C SER A 13 -13.59 16.29 -2.18
N GLU A 14 -13.28 15.27 -1.37
CA GLU A 14 -14.26 14.58 -0.51
C GLU A 14 -14.90 15.55 0.50
N GLN A 15 -14.08 16.38 1.15
CA GLN A 15 -14.56 17.35 2.13
C GLN A 15 -15.43 18.44 1.48
N GLN A 16 -15.11 18.84 0.25
CA GLN A 16 -15.94 19.77 -0.51
C GLN A 16 -17.27 19.15 -0.92
N ILE A 17 -17.30 17.86 -1.26
CA ILE A 17 -18.53 17.12 -1.58
C ILE A 17 -19.45 17.06 -0.35
N GLU A 18 -18.93 16.76 0.84
CA GLU A 18 -19.72 16.72 2.07
C GLU A 18 -20.39 18.06 2.38
N LYS A 19 -19.64 19.18 2.25
CA LYS A 19 -20.20 20.53 2.43
C LYS A 19 -21.32 20.83 1.44
N ASN A 20 -21.14 20.45 0.18
CA ASN A 20 -22.15 20.67 -0.85
C ASN A 20 -23.42 19.85 -0.57
N VAL A 21 -23.29 18.60 -0.10
CA VAL A 21 -24.43 17.76 0.29
C VAL A 21 -25.20 18.35 1.48
N GLU A 22 -24.50 18.88 2.48
CA GLU A 22 -25.12 19.53 3.64
C GLU A 22 -25.92 20.78 3.21
N GLN A 23 -25.37 21.55 2.27
CA GLN A 23 -26.01 22.74 1.73
C GLN A 23 -27.26 22.40 0.90
N LEU A 24 -27.20 21.32 0.10
CA LEU A 24 -28.37 20.80 -0.64
C LEU A 24 -29.51 20.39 0.30
N LYS A 25 -29.21 19.71 1.41
CA LYS A 25 -30.23 19.36 2.41
C LYS A 25 -30.91 20.58 3.04
N ARG A 26 -30.15 21.65 3.29
CA ARG A 26 -30.71 22.91 3.81
C ARG A 26 -31.63 23.58 2.80
N LEU A 27 -31.20 23.63 1.53
CA LEU A 27 -32.01 24.15 0.43
C LEU A 27 -33.32 23.38 0.28
N GLU A 28 -33.25 22.04 0.35
CA GLU A 28 -34.42 21.17 0.28
C GLU A 28 -35.41 21.43 1.43
N SER A 29 -34.89 21.64 2.66
CA SER A 29 -35.73 22.03 3.80
C SER A 29 -36.42 23.38 3.58
N GLN A 30 -35.69 24.39 3.11
CA GLN A 30 -36.24 25.72 2.86
C GLN A 30 -37.29 25.71 1.75
N LEU A 31 -37.09 24.90 0.71
CA LEU A 31 -38.07 24.70 -0.36
C LEU A 31 -39.36 24.05 0.17
N ASN A 32 -39.25 23.06 1.04
CA ASN A 32 -40.40 22.40 1.66
C ASN A 32 -41.18 23.34 2.59
N ASP A 33 -40.49 24.20 3.34
CA ASP A 33 -41.11 25.23 4.17
C ASP A 33 -41.89 26.25 3.31
N LEU A 34 -41.31 26.71 2.19
CA LEU A 34 -41.96 27.62 1.24
C LEU A 34 -43.19 26.99 0.56
N LEU A 35 -43.12 25.72 0.19
CA LEU A 35 -44.28 25.00 -0.37
C LEU A 35 -45.44 24.91 0.63
N SER A 36 -45.14 24.87 1.94
CA SER A 36 -46.16 24.87 3.00
C SER A 36 -46.87 26.23 3.22
N CYS A 37 -46.30 27.33 2.71
CA CYS A 37 -46.89 28.67 2.78
C CYS A 37 -48.04 28.87 1.76
N ASN A 38 -48.09 28.09 0.67
CA ASN A 38 -49.10 28.22 -0.40
C ASN A 38 -50.49 27.69 -0.02
N ASP A 39 -50.67 27.04 1.13
CA ASP A 39 -51.94 26.43 1.56
C ASP A 39 -52.77 27.29 2.54
N LYS A 40 -52.37 28.54 2.83
CA LYS A 40 -53.09 29.42 3.78
C LYS A 40 -53.67 30.65 3.11
N ASP A 41 -54.94 30.53 2.71
CA ASP A 41 -55.83 31.65 2.40
C ASP A 41 -55.99 32.55 3.66
N ASP A 42 -55.50 33.80 3.62
CA ASP A 42 -56.25 35.00 4.04
C ASP A 42 -55.42 36.30 3.95
N ALA A 43 -56.09 37.38 3.51
CA ALA A 43 -55.72 38.81 3.49
C ALA A 43 -54.78 39.35 2.37
N ALA A 44 -55.37 39.58 1.19
CA ALA A 44 -54.77 40.11 -0.04
C ALA A 44 -54.09 41.51 0.02
N ALA A 45 -53.95 42.16 1.18
CA ALA A 45 -53.28 43.46 1.31
C ALA A 45 -51.91 43.40 2.03
N LEU A 46 -51.58 42.30 2.71
CA LEU A 46 -50.26 42.03 3.31
C LEU A 46 -49.50 40.90 2.58
N VAL A 47 -50.21 40.13 1.75
CA VAL A 47 -49.72 38.92 1.06
C VAL A 47 -48.88 39.26 -0.18
N ILE A 48 -49.17 40.35 -0.88
CA ILE A 48 -48.46 40.69 -2.13
C ILE A 48 -46.95 40.94 -1.89
N PRO A 49 -46.52 41.77 -0.91
CA PRO A 49 -45.09 41.97 -0.65
C PRO A 49 -44.41 40.72 -0.11
N ALA A 50 -45.10 39.92 0.71
CA ALA A 50 -44.58 38.65 1.24
C ALA A 50 -44.36 37.62 0.12
N CYS A 51 -45.34 37.45 -0.78
CA CYS A 51 -45.22 36.62 -1.98
C CYS A 51 -44.12 37.10 -2.94
N GLU A 52 -43.95 38.42 -3.11
CA GLU A 52 -42.85 38.97 -3.92
C GLU A 52 -41.49 38.62 -3.32
N THR A 53 -41.36 38.71 -2.00
CA THR A 53 -40.12 38.39 -1.27
C THR A 53 -39.82 36.87 -1.31
N GLU A 54 -40.84 36.02 -1.16
CA GLU A 54 -40.71 34.57 -1.30
C GLU A 54 -40.39 34.14 -2.75
N ALA A 55 -40.95 34.83 -3.74
CA ALA A 55 -40.63 34.60 -5.15
C ALA A 55 -39.20 35.02 -5.51
N GLU A 56 -38.71 36.13 -4.95
CA GLU A 56 -37.30 36.56 -5.10
C GLU A 56 -36.34 35.56 -4.44
N ASN A 57 -36.65 35.13 -3.20
CA ASN A 57 -35.88 34.09 -2.51
C ASN A 57 -35.85 32.78 -3.32
N THR A 58 -36.98 32.35 -3.88
CA THR A 58 -37.07 31.14 -4.70
C THR A 58 -36.18 31.24 -5.95
N ARG A 59 -36.17 32.39 -6.64
CA ARG A 59 -35.30 32.62 -7.80
C ARG A 59 -33.81 32.59 -7.43
N GLU A 60 -33.46 33.12 -6.27
CA GLU A 60 -32.09 33.07 -5.76
C GLU A 60 -31.67 31.62 -5.44
N TRP A 61 -32.55 30.84 -4.81
CA TRP A 61 -32.32 29.42 -4.54
C TRP A 61 -32.20 28.59 -5.83
N GLU A 62 -33.02 28.84 -6.84
CA GLU A 62 -32.88 28.21 -8.16
C GLU A 62 -31.53 28.52 -8.82
N ARG A 63 -31.05 29.77 -8.69
CA ARG A 63 -29.73 30.17 -9.21
C ARG A 63 -28.61 29.41 -8.49
N LEU A 64 -28.64 29.39 -7.15
CA LEU A 64 -27.65 28.69 -6.33
C LEU A 64 -27.67 27.17 -6.59
N ALA A 65 -28.84 26.56 -6.74
CA ALA A 65 -28.99 25.15 -7.07
C ALA A 65 -28.34 24.81 -8.42
N LYS A 66 -28.56 25.65 -9.45
CA LYS A 66 -27.91 25.49 -10.77
C LYS A 66 -26.39 25.64 -10.69
N GLU A 67 -25.88 26.58 -9.89
CA GLU A 67 -24.44 26.75 -9.69
C GLU A 67 -23.81 25.54 -8.98
N GLN A 68 -24.48 24.98 -7.97
CA GLN A 68 -24.04 23.76 -7.32
C GLN A 68 -24.08 22.55 -8.25
N GLU A 69 -25.12 22.42 -9.09
CA GLU A 69 -25.22 21.35 -10.09
C GLU A 69 -24.06 21.41 -11.09
N GLN A 70 -23.71 22.61 -11.58
CA GLN A 70 -22.55 22.80 -12.47
C GLN A 70 -21.24 22.40 -11.78
N THR A 71 -21.09 22.76 -10.50
CA THR A 71 -19.91 22.39 -9.70
C THR A 71 -19.82 20.86 -9.55
N LEU A 72 -20.95 20.19 -9.27
CA LEU A 72 -21.00 18.73 -9.16
C LEU A 72 -20.64 18.04 -10.48
N ILE A 73 -21.12 18.55 -11.61
CA ILE A 73 -20.79 18.04 -12.95
C ILE A 73 -19.27 18.17 -13.20
N ALA A 74 -18.67 19.31 -12.88
CA ALA A 74 -17.23 19.52 -13.03
C ALA A 74 -16.39 18.58 -12.13
N SER A 75 -16.82 18.37 -10.88
CA SER A 75 -16.18 17.43 -9.97
C SER A 75 -16.30 15.98 -10.45
N LYS A 76 -17.47 15.56 -10.95
CA LYS A 76 -17.65 14.22 -11.55
C LYS A 76 -16.76 14.00 -12.76
N TYR A 77 -16.62 15.00 -13.63
CA TYR A 77 -15.71 14.92 -14.78
C TYR A 77 -14.25 14.75 -14.34
N SER A 78 -13.82 15.51 -13.33
CA SER A 78 -12.47 15.38 -12.76
C SER A 78 -12.24 14.00 -12.13
N LEU A 79 -13.23 13.47 -11.40
CA LEU A 79 -13.18 12.14 -10.79
C LEU A 79 -13.04 11.04 -11.85
N ASN A 80 -13.85 11.08 -12.91
CA ASN A 80 -13.72 10.13 -14.03
C ASN A 80 -12.34 10.17 -14.67
N LYS A 81 -11.75 11.36 -14.81
CA LYS A 81 -10.40 11.53 -15.37
C LYS A 81 -9.31 10.96 -14.45
N CYS A 82 -9.48 11.08 -13.13
CA CYS A 82 -8.60 10.45 -12.14
C CYS A 82 -8.73 8.93 -12.18
N GLU A 83 -9.94 8.39 -12.21
CA GLU A 83 -10.18 6.94 -12.34
C GLU A 83 -9.58 6.35 -13.62
N GLU A 84 -9.61 7.11 -14.72
CA GLU A 84 -8.94 6.75 -15.95
C GLU A 84 -7.42 6.68 -15.78
N HIS A 85 -6.79 7.67 -15.13
CA HIS A 85 -5.36 7.60 -14.81
C HIS A 85 -5.00 6.43 -13.88
N LEU A 86 -5.84 6.13 -12.89
CA LEU A 86 -5.64 5.00 -11.98
C LEU A 86 -5.66 3.64 -12.70
N ARG A 87 -6.30 3.55 -13.87
CA ARG A 87 -6.27 2.34 -14.71
C ARG A 87 -4.94 2.11 -15.41
N TYR A 88 -4.19 3.18 -15.69
CA TYR A 88 -2.91 3.12 -16.41
C TYR A 88 -1.68 3.22 -15.51
N LEU A 89 -1.87 3.15 -14.19
CA LEU A 89 -0.74 3.15 -13.26
C LEU A 89 0.19 1.97 -13.54
N PRO A 90 1.51 2.22 -13.66
CA PRO A 90 2.49 1.15 -13.73
C PRO A 90 2.39 0.18 -12.54
N SER A 91 2.73 -1.08 -12.77
CA SER A 91 2.69 -2.13 -11.74
C SER A 91 3.99 -2.28 -10.96
N GLN A 92 5.00 -1.45 -11.21
CA GLN A 92 6.37 -1.67 -10.77
C GLN A 92 7.21 -0.39 -10.78
N CYS A 93 8.11 -0.26 -9.80
CA CYS A 93 9.10 0.83 -9.74
C CYS A 93 9.95 0.94 -11.01
N ALA A 94 10.23 -0.19 -11.67
CA ALA A 94 11.04 -0.25 -12.88
C ALA A 94 10.51 0.58 -14.06
N SER A 95 9.25 1.02 -14.03
CA SER A 95 8.64 1.87 -15.06
C SER A 95 8.84 3.38 -14.82
N TYR A 96 9.31 3.80 -13.64
CA TYR A 96 9.48 5.20 -13.24
C TYR A 96 10.93 5.67 -13.38
N VAL A 97 11.64 5.18 -14.40
CA VAL A 97 13.05 5.53 -14.62
C VAL A 97 13.17 7.04 -14.87
N GLY A 98 14.02 7.72 -14.08
CA GLY A 98 14.22 9.17 -14.16
C GLY A 98 13.39 9.98 -13.16
N ILE A 99 12.52 9.34 -12.39
CA ILE A 99 11.82 9.97 -11.27
C ILE A 99 12.62 9.75 -9.99
N HIS A 100 12.88 10.83 -9.25
CA HIS A 100 13.72 10.83 -8.05
C HIS A 100 12.94 10.59 -6.75
N GLU A 101 11.62 10.45 -6.83
CA GLU A 101 10.79 10.13 -5.67
C GLU A 101 10.99 8.69 -5.23
N ASN A 102 11.27 8.50 -3.94
CA ASN A 102 11.49 7.20 -3.31
C ASN A 102 10.19 6.39 -3.14
N THR A 103 9.03 6.98 -3.37
CA THR A 103 7.74 6.33 -3.24
C THR A 103 6.93 6.53 -4.51
N GLN A 104 6.32 5.46 -5.03
CA GLN A 104 5.52 5.49 -6.25
C GLN A 104 4.17 4.84 -6.02
N LEU A 105 3.12 5.39 -6.62
CA LEU A 105 1.78 4.77 -6.62
C LEU A 105 1.69 3.77 -7.77
N ILE A 106 1.50 2.49 -7.45
CA ILE A 106 1.41 1.42 -8.45
C ILE A 106 0.08 0.70 -8.40
N ARG A 107 -0.27 0.00 -9.49
CA ARG A 107 -1.43 -0.89 -9.55
C ARG A 107 -1.03 -2.27 -10.04
N VAL A 108 -1.38 -3.32 -9.29
CA VAL A 108 -1.00 -4.70 -9.60
C VAL A 108 -2.26 -5.53 -9.87
N GLY A 109 -2.53 -5.81 -11.14
CA GLY A 109 -3.77 -6.50 -11.55
C GLY A 109 -5.01 -5.72 -11.08
N ASP A 110 -5.92 -6.44 -10.43
CA ASP A 110 -7.19 -5.89 -9.92
C ASP A 110 -7.10 -5.40 -8.47
N MET A 111 -5.89 -5.34 -7.89
CA MET A 111 -5.70 -4.77 -6.56
C MET A 111 -5.88 -3.25 -6.60
N GLU A 112 -6.36 -2.70 -5.49
CA GLU A 112 -6.34 -1.25 -5.27
C GLU A 112 -4.92 -0.68 -5.42
N PRO A 113 -4.77 0.53 -5.99
CA PRO A 113 -3.48 1.19 -6.07
C PRO A 113 -2.81 1.32 -4.72
N LYS A 114 -1.50 1.02 -4.65
CA LYS A 114 -0.71 1.09 -3.42
C LYS A 114 0.56 1.88 -3.62
N LEU A 115 0.91 2.65 -2.59
CA LEU A 115 2.24 3.26 -2.50
C LEU A 115 3.29 2.18 -2.21
N VAL A 116 4.41 2.26 -2.91
CA VAL A 116 5.55 1.38 -2.71
C VAL A 116 6.84 2.17 -2.68
N ALA A 117 7.80 1.71 -1.86
CA ALA A 117 9.13 2.28 -1.83
C ALA A 117 9.98 1.75 -2.99
N CYS A 118 10.64 2.65 -3.70
CA CYS A 118 11.55 2.37 -4.80
C CYS A 118 12.98 2.77 -4.43
N MET A 119 13.97 2.03 -4.93
CA MET A 119 15.39 2.32 -4.70
C MET A 119 16.21 2.04 -5.94
N ASN A 120 17.05 3.00 -6.31
CA ASN A 120 18.03 2.82 -7.37
C ASN A 120 19.24 2.03 -6.84
N VAL A 121 19.56 0.92 -7.49
CA VAL A 121 20.74 0.12 -7.22
C VAL A 121 21.41 -0.19 -8.55
N ASP A 122 22.68 0.18 -8.71
CA ASP A 122 23.46 -0.09 -9.91
C ASP A 122 22.76 0.43 -11.21
N ASN A 123 22.16 1.62 -11.17
CA ASN A 123 21.35 2.23 -12.25
C ASN A 123 20.05 1.48 -12.60
N GLU A 124 19.61 0.57 -11.76
CA GLU A 124 18.33 -0.13 -11.89
C GLU A 124 17.40 0.24 -10.75
N LEU A 125 16.14 0.57 -11.07
CA LEU A 125 15.13 0.92 -10.08
C LEU A 125 14.40 -0.34 -9.58
N TYR A 126 14.58 -0.67 -8.31
CA TYR A 126 13.95 -1.81 -7.65
C TYR A 126 12.79 -1.35 -6.76
N MET A 127 11.88 -2.28 -6.47
CA MET A 127 10.88 -2.12 -5.41
C MET A 127 11.42 -2.73 -4.12
N ILE A 128 11.32 -2.03 -3.01
CA ILE A 128 11.65 -2.55 -1.68
C ILE A 128 10.44 -3.29 -1.13
N VAL A 129 10.64 -4.53 -0.72
CA VAL A 129 9.58 -5.39 -0.16
C VAL A 129 9.74 -5.61 1.34
N GLN A 130 10.93 -5.37 1.88
CA GLN A 130 11.22 -5.41 3.31
C GLN A 130 12.41 -4.50 3.62
N ARG A 131 12.36 -3.77 4.74
CA ARG A 131 13.48 -2.96 5.24
C ARG A 131 13.61 -3.08 6.76
N ARG A 132 14.82 -3.33 7.25
CA ARG A 132 15.26 -3.29 8.66
C ARG A 132 16.48 -2.38 8.82
N SER A 133 16.50 -1.53 9.83
CA SER A 133 17.58 -0.57 10.07
C SER A 133 17.74 -0.12 11.53
N ASP A 134 16.70 -0.16 12.34
CA ASP A 134 16.71 0.48 13.66
C ASP A 134 15.82 -0.20 14.73
N GLY A 135 14.99 -1.17 14.35
CA GLY A 135 14.07 -1.86 15.26
C GLY A 135 12.85 -1.03 15.66
N SER A 136 12.55 0.08 14.96
CA SER A 136 11.37 0.93 15.20
C SER A 136 10.05 0.18 14.99
N VAL A 137 10.04 -0.88 14.18
CA VAL A 137 8.85 -1.69 13.90
C VAL A 137 9.02 -3.10 14.46
N ASN A 138 8.00 -3.54 15.20
CA ASN A 138 7.93 -4.93 15.67
C ASN A 138 7.60 -5.87 14.49
N PHE A 139 8.44 -6.89 14.28
CA PHE A 139 8.25 -7.94 13.26
C PHE A 139 7.71 -9.26 13.84
N ASN A 140 7.55 -9.38 15.17
CA ASN A 140 6.79 -10.47 15.77
C ASN A 140 5.29 -10.21 15.57
N ARG A 141 4.79 -10.62 14.40
CA ARG A 141 3.46 -10.28 13.87
C ARG A 141 2.67 -11.53 13.47
N SER A 142 1.36 -11.41 13.54
CA SER A 142 0.41 -12.49 13.19
C SER A 142 0.45 -12.84 11.71
N TRP A 143 -0.14 -13.98 11.36
CA TRP A 143 -0.36 -14.38 9.97
C TRP A 143 -1.07 -13.29 9.15
N THR A 144 -2.14 -12.73 9.72
CA THR A 144 -2.95 -11.69 9.08
C THR A 144 -2.15 -10.41 8.83
N GLU A 145 -1.33 -9.98 9.78
CA GLU A 145 -0.48 -8.80 9.61
C GLU A 145 0.61 -9.05 8.55
N TYR A 146 1.24 -10.23 8.53
CA TYR A 146 2.19 -10.57 7.47
C TYR A 146 1.53 -10.69 6.10
N ARG A 147 0.28 -11.16 6.04
CA ARG A 147 -0.52 -11.21 4.82
C ARG A 147 -0.73 -9.81 4.25
N GLU A 148 -1.14 -8.87 5.09
CA GLU A 148 -1.56 -7.51 4.69
C GLU A 148 -0.38 -6.55 4.49
N GLY A 149 0.70 -6.75 5.24
CA GLY A 149 1.83 -5.84 5.32
C GLY A 149 1.73 -4.89 6.52
N PHE A 150 2.86 -4.34 6.95
CA PHE A 150 2.95 -3.47 8.12
C PHE A 150 4.21 -2.59 8.08
N GLY A 151 4.22 -1.53 8.88
CA GLY A 151 5.34 -0.60 9.02
C GLY A 151 5.17 0.69 8.22
N ASP A 152 6.28 1.39 8.01
CA ASP A 152 6.34 2.69 7.32
C ASP A 152 7.28 2.63 6.12
N LEU A 153 6.83 3.06 4.93
CA LEU A 153 7.64 3.10 3.71
C LEU A 153 8.90 4.00 3.85
N ASN A 154 8.84 4.99 4.75
CA ASN A 154 9.96 5.87 5.08
C ASN A 154 10.89 5.28 6.17
N GLY A 155 10.48 4.19 6.83
CA GLY A 155 11.22 3.52 7.89
C GLY A 155 11.35 2.01 7.64
N GLU A 156 11.15 1.21 8.69
CA GLU A 156 11.08 -0.25 8.60
C GLU A 156 9.67 -0.71 8.19
N PHE A 157 9.60 -1.69 7.29
CA PHE A 157 8.31 -2.24 6.87
C PHE A 157 8.46 -3.62 6.21
N PHE A 158 7.32 -4.28 6.04
CA PHE A 158 7.13 -5.44 5.20
C PHE A 158 5.92 -5.21 4.30
N ILE A 159 6.08 -5.40 2.99
CA ILE A 159 5.08 -5.03 1.97
C ILE A 159 3.78 -5.87 2.03
N GLY A 160 3.84 -7.04 2.68
CA GLY A 160 2.73 -7.99 2.78
C GLY A 160 2.83 -9.15 1.79
N LEU A 161 2.50 -10.36 2.25
CA LEU A 161 2.57 -11.59 1.45
C LEU A 161 1.60 -11.59 0.28
N ASN A 162 0.42 -10.98 0.45
CA ASN A 162 -0.54 -10.83 -0.66
C ASN A 162 0.06 -10.02 -1.81
N MET A 163 0.68 -8.88 -1.49
CA MET A 163 1.32 -8.03 -2.49
C MET A 163 2.51 -8.74 -3.16
N LEU A 164 3.36 -9.42 -2.36
CA LEU A 164 4.48 -10.21 -2.87
C LEU A 164 4.04 -11.31 -3.85
N HIS A 165 3.00 -12.06 -3.50
CA HIS A 165 2.45 -13.08 -4.38
C HIS A 165 1.96 -12.49 -5.70
N GLN A 166 1.18 -11.41 -5.63
CA GLN A 166 0.56 -10.77 -6.80
C GLN A 166 1.62 -10.16 -7.75
N LEU A 167 2.71 -9.63 -7.22
CA LEU A 167 3.85 -9.12 -7.99
C LEU A 167 4.65 -10.24 -8.65
N THR A 168 5.03 -11.26 -7.87
CA THR A 168 6.00 -12.27 -8.31
C THR A 168 5.39 -13.42 -9.13
N MET A 169 4.08 -13.68 -9.00
CA MET A 169 3.40 -14.72 -9.78
C MET A 169 3.04 -14.28 -11.20
N ARG A 170 2.80 -12.98 -11.42
CA ARG A 170 2.40 -12.44 -12.74
C ARG A 170 3.57 -12.32 -13.72
N ARG A 171 4.76 -12.03 -13.20
CA ARG A 171 5.96 -11.86 -13.99
C ARG A 171 7.15 -12.33 -13.19
N GLN A 172 8.13 -12.92 -13.86
CA GLN A 172 9.39 -13.31 -13.24
C GLN A 172 10.07 -12.09 -12.62
N HIS A 173 10.44 -12.19 -11.34
CA HIS A 173 11.21 -11.18 -10.62
C HIS A 173 12.54 -11.74 -10.16
N LYS A 174 13.60 -10.93 -10.25
CA LYS A 174 14.85 -11.17 -9.53
C LYS A 174 14.74 -10.59 -8.11
N LEU A 175 15.34 -11.27 -7.15
CA LEU A 175 15.47 -10.83 -5.76
C LEU A 175 16.90 -10.34 -5.52
N LEU A 176 17.01 -9.20 -4.86
CA LEU A 176 18.24 -8.65 -4.35
C LEU A 176 18.08 -8.40 -2.85
N ILE A 177 19.02 -8.88 -2.05
CA ILE A 177 19.08 -8.63 -0.61
C ILE A 177 20.37 -7.86 -0.33
N LEU A 178 20.22 -6.64 0.14
CA LEU A 178 21.32 -5.80 0.64
C LEU A 178 21.39 -5.95 2.15
N LEU A 179 22.60 -6.19 2.65
CA LEU A 179 22.86 -6.51 4.04
C LEU A 179 24.05 -5.68 4.52
N THR A 180 23.98 -5.18 5.75
CA THR A 180 25.15 -4.62 6.45
C THR A 180 25.29 -5.35 7.77
N ASP A 181 26.46 -5.91 8.05
CA ASP A 181 26.72 -6.56 9.34
C ASP A 181 27.09 -5.55 10.44
N GLU A 182 27.23 -6.02 11.68
CA GLU A 182 27.62 -5.17 12.82
C GLU A 182 29.01 -4.53 12.68
N ASN A 183 29.88 -5.13 11.86
CA ASN A 183 31.21 -4.59 11.53
C ASN A 183 31.15 -3.58 10.34
N ASN A 184 29.96 -3.22 9.87
CA ASN A 184 29.68 -2.35 8.73
C ASN A 184 30.17 -2.89 7.36
N TRP A 185 30.32 -4.21 7.22
CA TRP A 185 30.61 -4.84 5.93
C TRP A 185 29.34 -4.90 5.09
N SER A 186 29.44 -4.42 3.85
CA SER A 186 28.35 -4.51 2.87
C SER A 186 28.34 -5.88 2.21
N LEU A 187 27.21 -6.56 2.39
CA LEU A 187 26.94 -7.92 1.96
C LEU A 187 25.74 -7.91 0.99
N LYS A 188 25.74 -8.85 0.04
CA LYS A 188 24.79 -8.91 -1.06
C LYS A 188 24.47 -10.36 -1.41
N ALA A 189 23.18 -10.67 -1.52
CA ALA A 189 22.66 -11.91 -2.08
C ALA A 189 21.71 -11.58 -3.22
N ARG A 190 21.84 -12.26 -4.36
CA ARG A 190 21.03 -12.08 -5.56
C ARG A 190 20.49 -13.43 -5.99
N TYR A 191 19.24 -13.44 -6.44
CA TYR A 191 18.61 -14.60 -7.08
C TYR A 191 17.94 -14.14 -8.36
N ASN A 192 18.22 -14.81 -9.48
CA ASN A 192 17.65 -14.45 -10.79
C ASN A 192 16.17 -14.81 -10.95
N ASN A 193 15.56 -15.49 -9.97
CA ASN A 193 14.14 -15.77 -9.90
C ASN A 193 13.69 -15.76 -8.42
N PHE A 194 12.49 -15.28 -8.16
CA PHE A 194 11.86 -15.24 -6.85
C PHE A 194 10.33 -15.22 -7.02
N VAL A 195 9.67 -16.29 -6.57
CA VAL A 195 8.22 -16.46 -6.68
C VAL A 195 7.66 -16.90 -5.34
N VAL A 196 6.64 -16.17 -4.87
CA VAL A 196 5.88 -16.50 -3.66
C VAL A 196 4.52 -17.08 -4.07
N GLY A 197 4.15 -18.22 -3.47
CA GLY A 197 2.86 -18.87 -3.67
C GLY A 197 1.69 -18.05 -3.11
N GLY A 198 0.45 -18.45 -3.45
CA GLY A 198 -0.75 -17.80 -2.89
C GLY A 198 -1.10 -18.30 -1.48
N GLU A 199 -2.08 -17.66 -0.85
CA GLU A 199 -2.53 -18.00 0.51
C GLU A 199 -2.96 -19.47 0.63
N SER A 200 -3.66 -20.01 -0.37
CA SER A 200 -4.10 -21.42 -0.40
C SER A 200 -2.94 -22.43 -0.43
N LYS A 201 -1.72 -21.97 -0.72
CA LYS A 201 -0.48 -22.73 -0.66
C LYS A 201 0.41 -22.31 0.53
N GLY A 202 -0.09 -21.47 1.43
CA GLY A 202 0.63 -20.98 2.61
C GLY A 202 1.76 -20.02 2.26
N TYR A 203 1.62 -19.24 1.18
CA TYR A 203 2.65 -18.30 0.69
C TYR A 203 4.03 -18.92 0.52
N GLU A 204 4.10 -20.16 0.04
CA GLU A 204 5.35 -20.90 -0.15
C GLU A 204 6.43 -20.09 -0.89
N LEU A 205 7.70 -20.20 -0.49
CA LEU A 205 8.85 -19.75 -1.29
C LEU A 205 9.01 -20.69 -2.49
N LYS A 206 8.08 -20.56 -3.43
CA LYS A 206 7.80 -21.53 -4.49
C LYS A 206 8.98 -21.67 -5.43
N GLU A 207 9.55 -20.56 -5.89
CA GLU A 207 10.70 -20.57 -6.77
C GLU A 207 11.77 -19.60 -6.27
N LEU A 208 13.01 -20.10 -6.29
CA LEU A 208 14.21 -19.32 -6.03
C LEU A 208 15.24 -19.73 -7.08
N GLY A 209 15.76 -18.74 -7.77
CA GLY A 209 16.67 -18.89 -8.89
C GLY A 209 18.11 -19.18 -8.49
N THR A 210 19.03 -19.05 -9.44
CA THR A 210 20.47 -19.19 -9.21
C THR A 210 20.97 -18.07 -8.30
N PHE A 211 21.71 -18.44 -7.26
CA PHE A 211 22.36 -17.52 -6.35
C PHE A 211 23.60 -16.85 -6.98
N ASP A 212 23.77 -15.57 -6.68
CA ASP A 212 25.00 -14.79 -6.86
C ASP A 212 25.18 -13.84 -5.66
N GLY A 213 26.42 -13.54 -5.25
CA GLY A 213 26.66 -12.63 -4.13
C GLY A 213 27.89 -12.96 -3.29
N ASN A 214 28.22 -12.06 -2.37
CA ASN A 214 29.43 -12.16 -1.53
C ASN A 214 29.16 -12.72 -0.11
N VAL A 215 27.91 -13.07 0.23
CA VAL A 215 27.51 -13.52 1.58
C VAL A 215 27.24 -15.04 1.67
N GLY A 216 27.37 -15.76 0.54
CA GLY A 216 27.00 -17.17 0.42
C GLY A 216 25.49 -17.41 0.48
N ASP A 217 25.04 -18.57 -0.01
CA ASP A 217 23.62 -18.88 -0.15
C ASP A 217 23.03 -19.48 1.13
N ALA A 218 22.29 -18.68 1.90
CA ALA A 218 21.53 -19.15 3.07
C ALA A 218 20.02 -19.32 2.79
N LEU A 219 19.45 -18.58 1.82
CA LEU A 219 18.01 -18.56 1.57
C LEU A 219 17.54 -19.81 0.81
N SER A 220 18.39 -20.44 0.01
CA SER A 220 18.03 -21.68 -0.69
C SER A 220 17.62 -22.81 0.26
N TYR A 221 18.04 -22.78 1.52
CA TYR A 221 17.57 -23.73 2.55
C TYR A 221 16.07 -23.60 2.85
N ASN A 222 15.49 -22.42 2.62
CA ASN A 222 14.08 -22.12 2.83
C ASN A 222 13.22 -22.35 1.57
N LYS A 223 13.82 -22.71 0.43
CA LYS A 223 13.09 -22.93 -0.83
C LYS A 223 12.06 -24.06 -0.68
N GLY A 224 10.86 -23.81 -1.17
CA GLY A 224 9.71 -24.73 -1.09
C GLY A 224 9.04 -24.80 0.26
N MET A 225 9.48 -23.99 1.24
CA MET A 225 8.82 -23.94 2.55
C MET A 225 7.65 -22.97 2.52
N LYS A 226 6.59 -23.31 3.26
CA LYS A 226 5.48 -22.40 3.54
C LYS A 226 5.92 -21.32 4.52
N PHE A 227 5.21 -20.20 4.51
CA PHE A 227 5.44 -19.16 5.50
C PHE A 227 4.88 -19.61 6.86
N SER A 228 5.57 -19.31 7.95
CA SER A 228 5.13 -19.61 9.32
C SER A 228 5.23 -18.36 10.17
N THR A 229 4.26 -18.16 11.07
CA THR A 229 4.20 -17.08 12.07
C THR A 229 3.96 -17.69 13.46
N TYR A 230 3.96 -16.88 14.53
CA TYR A 230 3.75 -17.40 15.87
C TYR A 230 2.37 -18.06 16.07
N ASP A 231 1.38 -17.66 15.27
CA ASP A 231 -0.02 -18.11 15.30
C ASP A 231 -0.39 -19.05 14.15
N ASN A 232 0.52 -19.30 13.19
CA ASN A 232 0.29 -20.22 12.08
C ASN A 232 1.57 -21.01 11.76
N ASP A 233 1.64 -22.23 12.28
CA ASP A 233 2.80 -23.12 12.13
C ASP A 233 2.69 -23.98 10.87
N ASN A 234 3.55 -23.71 9.89
CA ASN A 234 3.69 -24.49 8.65
C ASN A 234 5.11 -25.03 8.42
N ASP A 235 5.95 -25.05 9.47
CA ASP A 235 7.33 -25.52 9.34
C ASP A 235 7.43 -27.06 9.43
N LYS A 236 8.65 -27.61 9.34
CA LYS A 236 8.90 -29.06 9.26
C LYS A 236 9.24 -29.71 10.59
N ILE A 237 9.16 -29.01 11.72
CA ILE A 237 9.48 -29.57 13.03
C ILE A 237 8.27 -29.53 13.97
N ARG A 238 8.38 -30.20 15.12
CA ARG A 238 7.31 -30.21 16.14
C ARG A 238 7.20 -28.87 16.91
N LYS A 239 8.24 -28.05 16.87
CA LYS A 239 8.27 -26.75 17.56
C LYS A 239 7.89 -25.66 16.56
N ASN A 240 7.15 -24.64 16.97
CA ASN A 240 6.87 -23.52 16.09
C ASN A 240 8.09 -22.61 15.95
N CYS A 241 8.79 -22.68 14.81
CA CYS A 241 9.88 -21.78 14.46
C CYS A 241 9.40 -20.34 14.36
N GLY A 242 8.18 -20.11 13.87
CA GLY A 242 7.55 -18.79 13.78
C GLY A 242 7.37 -18.11 15.15
N SER A 243 7.14 -18.87 16.22
CA SER A 243 7.09 -18.32 17.59
C SER A 243 8.47 -17.91 18.13
N THR A 244 9.54 -18.51 17.61
CA THR A 244 10.93 -18.24 18.09
C THR A 244 11.65 -17.21 17.23
N TYR A 245 11.38 -17.22 15.92
CA TYR A 245 12.14 -16.48 14.91
C TYR A 245 11.28 -15.49 14.12
N ASN A 246 10.01 -15.29 14.50
CA ASN A 246 9.03 -14.47 13.80
C ASN A 246 8.67 -15.01 12.40
N GLY A 247 7.97 -14.21 11.60
CA GLY A 247 7.46 -14.61 10.28
C GLY A 247 8.55 -14.90 9.24
N TRP A 248 8.64 -16.14 8.76
CA TRP A 248 9.55 -16.51 7.66
C TRP A 248 9.12 -17.81 6.97
N TRP A 249 9.79 -18.14 5.85
CA TRP A 249 9.69 -19.45 5.20
C TRP A 249 10.50 -20.52 5.96
N HIS A 250 10.15 -20.80 7.20
CA HIS A 250 10.92 -21.69 8.07
C HIS A 250 10.94 -23.14 7.58
N ASN A 251 12.13 -23.74 7.60
CA ASN A 251 12.40 -25.16 7.41
C ASN A 251 12.64 -25.83 8.77
N GLN A 252 13.89 -26.05 9.21
CA GLN A 252 14.24 -26.63 10.52
C GLN A 252 15.40 -25.91 11.24
N CYS A 253 15.28 -24.68 11.77
CA CYS A 253 14.27 -23.68 11.46
C CYS A 253 14.73 -22.84 10.25
N THR A 254 15.88 -22.19 10.31
CA THR A 254 16.34 -21.36 9.19
C THR A 254 17.85 -21.10 9.23
N TYR A 255 18.43 -20.78 8.08
CA TYR A 255 19.80 -20.25 7.99
C TYR A 255 19.85 -18.74 7.78
N CYS A 256 18.72 -18.10 7.49
CA CYS A 256 18.63 -16.64 7.50
C CYS A 256 17.33 -16.21 8.18
N ASN A 257 17.37 -15.18 9.01
CA ASN A 257 16.20 -14.70 9.71
C ASN A 257 16.07 -13.18 9.60
N LEU A 258 15.67 -12.70 8.44
CA LEU A 258 15.63 -11.26 8.14
C LEU A 258 14.49 -10.52 8.88
N ASN A 259 13.48 -11.25 9.33
CA ASN A 259 12.33 -10.75 10.07
C ASN A 259 12.43 -10.97 11.60
N GLY A 260 13.59 -11.40 12.08
CA GLY A 260 13.81 -11.61 13.51
C GLY A 260 13.68 -10.33 14.35
N ASN A 261 13.69 -10.53 15.67
CA ASN A 261 13.73 -9.44 16.64
C ASN A 261 15.04 -8.65 16.48
N TYR A 262 14.93 -7.34 16.37
CA TYR A 262 16.06 -6.46 16.20
C TYR A 262 16.68 -6.12 17.57
N PRO A 263 18.03 -6.04 17.69
CA PRO A 263 19.04 -6.39 16.69
C PRO A 263 19.46 -7.86 16.72
N GLU A 264 19.31 -8.55 17.86
CA GLU A 264 20.03 -9.82 18.15
C GLU A 264 19.62 -11.02 17.28
N HIS A 265 18.42 -11.00 16.69
CA HIS A 265 17.84 -12.14 15.97
C HIS A 265 17.70 -11.92 14.47
N ILE A 266 18.26 -10.84 13.92
CA ILE A 266 18.43 -10.70 12.47
C ILE A 266 19.82 -11.18 12.04
N PHE A 267 19.86 -12.27 11.28
CA PHE A 267 21.12 -12.92 10.92
C PHE A 267 21.12 -13.59 9.55
N TRP A 268 22.32 -13.82 9.03
CA TRP A 268 22.62 -14.66 7.88
C TRP A 268 23.68 -15.70 8.26
N LEU A 269 23.42 -16.98 8.02
CA LEU A 269 24.34 -18.08 8.35
C LEU A 269 24.86 -18.74 7.07
N TYR A 270 26.18 -18.77 6.90
CA TYR A 270 26.81 -19.50 5.82
C TYR A 270 28.09 -20.20 6.29
N ARG A 271 28.23 -21.50 6.00
CA ARG A 271 29.39 -22.33 6.40
C ARG A 271 29.79 -22.18 7.87
N ASN A 272 28.82 -22.21 8.77
CA ASN A 272 28.98 -22.04 10.23
C ASN A 272 29.40 -20.63 10.69
N TYR A 273 29.52 -19.66 9.78
CA TYR A 273 29.71 -18.26 10.14
C TYR A 273 28.37 -17.54 10.17
N ARG A 274 28.03 -16.95 11.32
CA ARG A 274 26.78 -16.18 11.52
C ARG A 274 27.10 -14.69 11.43
N TYR A 275 26.62 -14.05 10.38
CA TYR A 275 26.58 -12.59 10.27
C TYR A 275 25.40 -12.09 11.12
N ALA A 276 25.70 -11.36 12.20
CA ALA A 276 24.71 -10.52 12.87
C ALA A 276 24.49 -9.27 12.01
N LEU A 277 23.24 -8.98 11.68
CA LEU A 277 22.90 -7.96 10.70
C LEU A 277 22.50 -6.67 11.42
N LYS A 278 23.03 -5.55 10.96
CA LYS A 278 22.64 -4.20 11.37
C LYS A 278 21.55 -3.63 10.48
N THR A 279 21.64 -3.85 9.16
CA THR A 279 20.58 -3.43 8.22
C THR A 279 20.29 -4.51 7.20
N VAL A 280 19.04 -4.56 6.75
CA VAL A 280 18.55 -5.48 5.73
C VAL A 280 17.59 -4.73 4.80
N VAL A 281 17.76 -4.91 3.49
CA VAL A 281 16.79 -4.45 2.50
C VAL A 281 16.56 -5.57 1.50
N MET A 282 15.34 -6.08 1.42
CA MET A 282 14.93 -7.01 0.36
C MET A 282 14.28 -6.21 -0.77
N LEU A 283 14.75 -6.43 -1.99
CA LEU A 283 14.33 -5.72 -3.19
C LEU A 283 13.95 -6.70 -4.30
N ILE A 284 12.88 -6.41 -5.03
CA ILE A 284 12.51 -7.16 -6.22
C ILE A 284 12.49 -6.27 -7.46
N ARG A 285 12.79 -6.86 -8.62
CA ARG A 285 12.68 -6.21 -9.91
C ARG A 285 12.28 -7.23 -10.97
N PRO A 286 11.32 -6.91 -11.85
CA PRO A 286 10.94 -7.81 -12.92
C PRO A 286 12.08 -8.03 -13.91
N VAL A 287 12.21 -9.26 -14.39
CA VAL A 287 13.13 -9.62 -15.47
C VAL A 287 12.49 -9.21 -16.80
N LYS A 288 13.30 -8.66 -17.73
CA LYS A 288 12.82 -8.22 -19.04
C LYS A 288 12.24 -9.38 -19.82
#